data_AF-A0A800FI89-F1
#
_entry.id   AF-A0A800FI89-F1
#
_cell.length_a   1.000
_cell.length_b   1.000
_cell.length_c   1.000
_cell.angle_alpha   90.00
_cell.angle_beta   90.00
_cell.angle_gamma   90.00
#
_symmetry.space_group_name_H-M   'P 1'
#
loop_
_entity.id
_entity.type
_entity.pdbx_description
1 polymer ?
#
loop_
_entity_poly.entity_id
_entity_poly.type
_entity_poly.pdbx_seq_one_letter_code
_entity_poly.pdbx_strand_id
1 'polypeptide(L)'
;VALDKEPVEEEKRFLDFARSRSKGIKLQGIKNLMVTFGKCCNPIPGDEMVGFVTRGRGITVHHSSCKSLPLLNEESDRLMPVEWDVARSDIFNVRLKVESLDRKGMLKEITEVISGANINITSVEMKVKDVLSTGYFIVQVNNLKQLDRVINKVSKIPGVDAVERTGK
;
A
#
# COMPACT_ATOMS: atom_id res chain seq x y z
N VAL A 1 -38.11 9.75 5.13
CA VAL A 1 -37.27 8.54 5.30
C VAL A 1 -36.04 8.74 4.44
N ALA A 2 -35.00 9.33 5.02
CA ALA A 2 -33.74 9.55 4.33
C ALA A 2 -33.01 8.21 4.31
N LEU A 3 -32.79 7.66 3.11
CA LEU A 3 -32.07 6.42 2.92
C LEU A 3 -30.58 6.71 3.16
N ASP A 4 -30.07 6.11 4.23
CA ASP A 4 -28.65 6.01 4.56
C ASP A 4 -27.90 5.45 3.35
N LYS A 5 -27.07 6.28 2.70
CA LYS A 5 -26.10 5.79 1.72
C LYS A 5 -24.98 5.10 2.49
N GLU A 6 -24.92 3.79 2.35
CA GLU A 6 -24.01 2.91 3.07
C GLU A 6 -22.50 3.24 2.82
N PRO A 7 -21.62 3.08 3.83
CA PRO A 7 -20.19 3.38 3.79
C PRO A 7 -19.34 2.52 2.82
N VAL A 8 -19.96 1.62 2.06
CA VAL A 8 -19.30 0.63 1.20
C VAL A 8 -18.79 1.21 -0.13
N GLU A 9 -19.39 2.29 -0.64
CA GLU A 9 -18.96 2.92 -1.89
C GLU A 9 -17.70 3.79 -1.73
N GLU A 10 -17.51 4.44 -0.57
CA GLU A 10 -16.35 5.31 -0.32
C GLU A 10 -15.05 4.52 -0.16
N GLU A 11 -15.07 3.39 0.56
CA GLU A 11 -13.92 2.48 0.65
C GLU A 11 -13.55 1.88 -0.71
N LYS A 12 -14.53 1.55 -1.56
CA LYS A 12 -14.28 1.03 -2.91
C LYS A 12 -13.60 2.07 -3.80
N ARG A 13 -14.06 3.32 -3.78
CA ARG A 13 -13.44 4.43 -4.54
C ARG A 13 -12.00 4.70 -4.12
N PHE A 14 -11.72 4.64 -2.82
CA PHE A 14 -10.37 4.78 -2.27
C PHE A 14 -9.43 3.66 -2.78
N LEU A 15 -9.90 2.41 -2.75
CA LEU A 15 -9.13 1.24 -3.20
C LEU A 15 -8.96 1.17 -4.73
N ASP A 16 -9.86 1.77 -5.51
CA ASP A 16 -9.79 1.78 -6.98
C ASP A 16 -8.88 2.90 -7.50
N PHE A 17 -8.80 4.04 -6.81
CA PHE A 17 -7.83 5.11 -7.13
C PHE A 17 -6.37 4.65 -6.92
N ALA A 18 -6.12 3.73 -5.98
CA ALA A 18 -4.80 3.16 -5.73
C ALA A 18 -4.20 2.37 -6.91
N ARG A 19 -5.01 1.99 -7.93
CA ARG A 19 -4.71 0.89 -8.86
C ARG A 19 -4.58 1.25 -10.35
N SER A 20 -4.49 2.51 -10.76
CA SER A 20 -4.53 2.79 -12.20
C SER A 20 -3.21 2.43 -12.93
N ARG A 21 -3.25 1.26 -13.60
CA ARG A 21 -2.41 0.71 -14.69
C ARG A 21 -1.20 -0.15 -14.29
N SER A 22 -1.33 -1.44 -14.62
CA SER A 22 -0.32 -2.51 -14.64
C SER A 22 0.83 -2.24 -15.64
N LYS A 23 1.61 -1.19 -15.39
CA LYS A 23 3.02 -1.10 -15.81
C LYS A 23 3.83 -1.44 -14.56
N GLY A 24 4.80 -2.35 -14.62
CA GLY A 24 5.66 -2.53 -13.45
C GLY A 24 6.26 -3.90 -13.18
N ILE A 25 5.98 -4.95 -13.95
CA ILE A 25 6.44 -6.31 -13.64
C ILE A 25 6.98 -7.01 -14.88
N LYS A 26 8.18 -7.58 -14.76
CA LYS A 26 8.82 -8.45 -15.74
C LYS A 26 8.84 -9.89 -15.25
N LEU A 27 8.52 -10.79 -16.15
CA LEU A 27 8.58 -12.24 -15.95
C LEU A 27 9.82 -12.79 -16.66
N GLN A 28 10.50 -13.75 -16.05
CA GLN A 28 11.65 -14.41 -16.68
C GLN A 28 11.17 -15.22 -17.89
N GLY A 29 11.41 -14.71 -19.10
CA GLY A 29 11.22 -15.43 -20.36
C GLY A 29 9.78 -15.51 -20.90
N ILE A 30 8.77 -15.00 -20.20
CA ILE A 30 7.36 -15.09 -20.63
C ILE A 30 6.81 -13.73 -21.07
N LYS A 31 6.33 -13.66 -22.32
CA LYS A 31 5.64 -12.49 -22.90
C LYS A 31 4.14 -12.79 -23.02
N ASN A 32 3.31 -11.75 -22.97
CA ASN A 32 1.85 -11.80 -23.20
C ASN A 32 0.98 -12.49 -22.12
N LEU A 33 1.40 -12.50 -20.85
CA LEU A 33 0.54 -12.90 -19.73
C LEU A 33 -0.11 -11.68 -19.07
N MET A 34 -1.37 -11.83 -18.67
CA MET A 34 -2.06 -10.83 -17.84
C MET A 34 -1.43 -10.85 -16.45
N VAL A 35 -0.79 -9.76 -16.05
CA VAL A 35 -0.19 -9.59 -14.71
C VAL A 35 -1.01 -8.59 -13.91
N THR A 36 -1.41 -8.97 -12.71
CA THR A 36 -2.14 -8.11 -11.77
C THR A 36 -1.53 -8.18 -10.38
N PHE A 37 -1.66 -7.12 -9.59
CA PHE A 37 -1.24 -7.15 -8.19
C PHE A 37 -2.37 -7.65 -7.28
N GLY A 38 -2.02 -8.50 -6.32
CA GLY A 38 -2.94 -9.02 -5.31
C GLY A 38 -3.48 -7.90 -4.43
N LYS A 39 -4.81 -7.87 -4.24
CA LYS A 39 -5.49 -6.89 -3.39
C LYS A 39 -5.24 -7.07 -1.87
N CYS A 40 -4.47 -8.09 -1.47
CA CYS A 40 -4.16 -8.39 -0.06
C CYS A 40 -3.00 -7.56 0.52
N CYS A 41 -1.99 -7.26 -0.31
CA CYS A 41 -0.67 -6.85 0.16
C CYS A 41 -0.08 -5.64 -0.59
N ASN A 42 -0.71 -5.21 -1.69
CA ASN A 42 -0.37 -3.99 -2.45
C ASN A 42 1.15 -3.72 -2.56
N PRO A 43 1.93 -4.64 -3.16
CA PRO A 43 3.40 -4.52 -3.18
C PRO A 43 3.84 -3.28 -3.97
N ILE A 44 5.00 -2.71 -3.61
CA ILE A 44 5.64 -1.56 -4.27
C ILE A 44 7.11 -1.88 -4.60
N PRO A 45 7.74 -1.17 -5.53
CA PRO A 45 9.13 -1.42 -5.92
C PRO A 45 10.09 -1.50 -4.74
N GLY A 46 10.80 -2.61 -4.63
CA GLY A 46 11.69 -2.92 -3.50
C GLY A 46 11.13 -3.96 -2.53
N ASP A 47 9.82 -4.24 -2.56
CA ASP A 47 9.25 -5.39 -1.87
C ASP A 47 9.70 -6.69 -2.51
N GLU A 48 9.89 -7.73 -1.68
CA GLU A 48 10.03 -9.10 -2.14
C GLU A 48 8.69 -9.61 -2.67
N MET A 49 8.70 -10.16 -3.88
CA MET A 49 7.50 -10.59 -4.57
C MET A 49 7.56 -12.04 -5.04
N VAL A 50 6.37 -12.63 -5.15
CA VAL A 50 6.14 -13.91 -5.80
C VAL A 50 4.93 -13.80 -6.72
N GLY A 51 5.05 -14.39 -7.91
CA GLY A 51 3.94 -14.55 -8.84
C GLY A 51 3.19 -15.83 -8.55
N PHE A 52 1.86 -15.79 -8.60
CA PHE A 52 1.00 -16.97 -8.50
C PHE A 52 0.20 -17.14 -9.80
N VAL A 53 0.39 -18.30 -10.46
CA VAL A 53 -0.30 -18.65 -11.71
C VAL A 53 -1.75 -18.99 -11.39
N THR A 54 -2.69 -18.20 -11.88
CA THR A 54 -4.14 -18.42 -11.70
C THR A 54 -4.68 -19.47 -12.68
N ARG A 55 -5.81 -20.10 -12.35
CA ARG A 55 -6.46 -21.10 -13.21
C ARG A 55 -6.96 -20.54 -14.57
N GLY A 56 -6.99 -19.21 -14.73
CA GLY A 56 -7.53 -18.49 -15.89
C GLY A 56 -6.51 -17.83 -16.83
N ARG A 57 -5.23 -18.26 -16.82
CA ARG A 57 -4.11 -17.75 -17.66
C ARG A 57 -3.52 -16.37 -17.28
N GLY A 58 -3.77 -15.90 -16.06
CA GLY A 58 -3.11 -14.71 -15.51
C GLY A 58 -2.15 -15.03 -14.37
N ILE A 59 -1.26 -14.11 -14.04
CA ILE A 59 -0.43 -14.14 -12.85
C ILE A 59 -0.90 -13.05 -11.89
N THR A 60 -1.10 -13.42 -10.63
CA THR A 60 -1.30 -12.46 -9.54
C THR A 60 0.00 -12.33 -8.77
N VAL A 61 0.53 -11.11 -8.66
CA VAL A 61 1.75 -10.80 -7.93
C VAL A 61 1.41 -10.45 -6.49
N HIS A 62 2.07 -11.12 -5.56
CA HIS A 62 1.93 -10.92 -4.12
C HIS A 62 3.28 -10.55 -3.51
N HIS A 63 3.25 -9.90 -2.35
CA HIS A 63 4.39 -9.89 -1.43
C HIS A 63 4.71 -11.33 -1.03
N SER A 64 5.99 -11.70 -0.93
CA SER A 64 6.43 -13.06 -0.60
C SER A 64 5.87 -13.58 0.73
N SER A 65 5.55 -12.69 1.66
CA SER A 65 4.90 -13.01 2.94
C SER A 65 3.38 -12.74 3.00
N CYS A 66 2.68 -12.53 1.86
CA CYS A 66 1.22 -12.32 1.91
C CYS A 66 0.52 -13.58 2.47
N LYS A 67 -0.22 -13.40 3.57
CA LYS A 67 -1.00 -14.45 4.23
C LYS A 67 -2.09 -15.08 3.36
N SER A 68 -2.48 -14.42 2.28
CA SER A 68 -3.45 -14.91 1.31
C SER A 68 -2.82 -15.75 0.19
N LEU A 69 -1.50 -15.98 0.20
CA LEU A 69 -0.88 -16.91 -0.72
C LEU A 69 -1.36 -18.33 -0.41
N PRO A 70 -1.85 -19.08 -1.42
CA PRO A 70 -2.20 -20.49 -1.24
C PRO A 70 -0.91 -21.31 -1.17
N LEU A 71 -0.30 -21.36 0.02
CA LEU A 71 0.95 -22.09 0.31
C LEU A 71 0.69 -23.57 0.64
N LEU A 72 -0.49 -24.11 0.35
CA LEU A 72 -0.77 -25.53 0.53
C LEU A 72 0.08 -26.34 -0.45
N ASN A 73 0.64 -27.47 0.01
CA ASN A 73 1.63 -28.27 -0.73
C ASN A 73 1.25 -28.56 -2.19
N GLU A 74 -0.04 -28.71 -2.49
CA GLU A 74 -0.57 -29.03 -3.83
C GLU A 74 -0.58 -27.86 -4.84
N GLU A 75 -0.46 -26.60 -4.40
CA GLU A 75 -0.44 -25.43 -5.29
C GLU A 75 0.92 -24.72 -5.36
N SER A 76 1.96 -25.28 -4.72
CA SER A 76 3.31 -24.73 -4.70
C SER A 76 3.96 -24.62 -6.09
N ASP A 77 3.67 -25.57 -6.99
CA ASP A 77 4.13 -25.59 -8.38
C ASP A 77 3.61 -24.41 -9.22
N ARG A 78 2.65 -23.65 -8.68
CA ARG A 78 2.05 -22.47 -9.34
C ARG A 78 2.70 -21.16 -8.88
N LEU A 79 3.71 -21.22 -8.02
CA LEU A 79 4.53 -20.07 -7.65
C LEU A 79 5.69 -19.89 -8.63
N MET A 80 5.98 -18.63 -8.95
CA MET A 80 7.09 -18.31 -9.85
C MET A 80 7.78 -17.00 -9.47
N PRO A 81 9.09 -16.87 -9.73
CA PRO A 81 9.81 -15.63 -9.50
C PRO A 81 9.29 -14.53 -10.44
N VAL A 82 9.21 -13.31 -9.91
CA VAL A 82 8.81 -12.11 -10.63
C VAL A 82 9.74 -10.96 -10.27
N GLU A 83 10.01 -10.08 -11.22
CA GLU A 83 10.89 -8.93 -11.02
C GLU A 83 10.13 -7.63 -11.31
N TRP A 84 10.54 -6.56 -10.62
CA TRP A 84 10.05 -5.22 -10.90
C TRP A 84 10.54 -4.73 -12.28
N ASP A 85 9.63 -4.13 -13.05
CA ASP A 85 9.91 -3.46 -14.33
C ASP A 85 9.24 -2.09 -14.34
N VAL A 86 9.78 -1.21 -13.49
CA VAL A 86 9.26 0.13 -13.24
C VAL A 86 10.30 1.18 -13.62
N ALA A 87 9.85 2.30 -14.15
CA ALA A 87 10.68 3.48 -14.30
C ALA A 87 10.84 4.19 -12.94
N ARG A 88 11.93 4.93 -12.76
CA ARG A 88 12.12 5.75 -11.56
C ARG A 88 11.02 6.82 -11.37
N SER A 89 10.35 7.20 -12.46
CA SER A 89 9.24 8.16 -12.46
C SER A 89 7.89 7.54 -12.08
N ASP A 90 7.80 6.21 -11.96
CA ASP A 90 6.55 5.54 -11.61
C ASP A 90 6.21 5.81 -10.14
N ILE A 91 4.92 6.02 -9.87
CA ILE A 91 4.40 6.42 -8.56
C ILE A 91 3.38 5.37 -8.10
N PHE A 92 3.46 5.00 -6.83
CA PHE A 92 2.64 3.98 -6.19
C PHE A 92 1.92 4.57 -4.99
N ASN A 93 0.62 4.29 -4.88
CA ASN A 93 -0.19 4.67 -3.73
C ASN A 93 0.01 3.65 -2.60
N VAL A 94 0.33 4.14 -1.41
CA VAL A 94 0.55 3.35 -0.20
C VAL A 94 -0.29 3.92 0.93
N ARG A 95 -1.01 3.05 1.65
CA ARG A 95 -1.72 3.43 2.87
C ARG A 95 -0.80 3.27 4.08
N LEU A 96 -0.67 4.32 4.85
CA LEU A 96 -0.01 4.35 6.15
C LEU A 96 -1.06 4.49 7.24
N LYS A 97 -0.96 3.70 8.30
CA LYS A 97 -1.64 3.89 9.56
C LYS A 97 -0.66 4.53 10.54
N VAL A 98 -1.08 5.62 11.18
CA VAL A 98 -0.32 6.34 12.20
C VAL A 98 -1.14 6.32 13.48
N GLU A 99 -0.56 5.82 14.56
CA GLU A 99 -1.12 5.88 15.91
C GLU A 99 -0.33 6.88 16.73
N SER A 100 -1.04 7.81 17.38
CA SER A 100 -0.40 8.89 18.13
C SER A 100 -1.26 9.40 19.28
N LEU A 101 -0.62 9.95 20.31
CA LEU A 101 -1.26 10.80 21.30
C LEU A 101 -1.67 12.14 20.69
N ASP A 102 -2.97 12.40 20.61
CA ASP A 102 -3.49 13.61 20.00
C ASP A 102 -3.14 14.86 20.81
N ARG A 103 -2.70 15.88 20.09
CA ARG A 103 -2.44 17.21 20.64
C ARG A 103 -2.58 18.25 19.54
N LYS A 104 -2.78 19.50 19.95
CA LYS A 104 -2.82 20.63 19.02
C LYS A 104 -1.58 20.61 18.10
N GLY A 105 -1.83 20.54 16.79
CA GLY A 105 -0.79 20.53 15.77
C GLY A 105 -0.33 19.14 15.31
N MET A 106 -0.82 18.03 15.89
CA MET A 106 -0.38 16.68 15.52
C MET A 106 -0.54 16.39 14.02
N LEU A 107 -1.73 16.61 13.46
CA LEU A 107 -1.98 16.43 12.02
C LEU A 107 -1.09 17.32 11.15
N LYS A 108 -0.84 18.56 11.58
CA LYS A 108 0.04 19.50 10.88
C LYS A 108 1.47 18.94 10.83
N GLU A 109 2.02 18.51 11.96
CA GLU A 109 3.38 17.98 12.04
C GLU A 109 3.56 16.72 11.17
N ILE A 110 2.58 15.80 11.21
CA ILE A 110 2.61 14.60 10.36
C ILE A 110 2.60 14.98 8.87
N THR A 111 1.69 15.85 8.45
CA THR A 111 1.57 16.25 7.03
C THR A 111 2.76 17.09 6.55
N GLU A 112 3.36 17.93 7.40
CA GLU A 112 4.61 18.65 7.12
C GLU A 112 5.79 17.70 6.93
N VAL A 113 5.93 16.68 7.78
CA VAL A 113 7.00 15.68 7.65
C VAL A 113 6.87 14.87 6.37
N ILE A 114 5.66 14.45 6.01
CA ILE A 114 5.41 13.72 4.77
C ILE A 114 5.69 14.61 3.56
N SER A 115 5.13 15.82 3.52
CA SER A 115 5.31 16.75 2.40
C SER A 115 6.77 17.18 2.24
N GLY A 116 7.48 17.42 3.35
CA GLY A 116 8.90 17.72 3.38
C GLY A 116 9.81 16.57 2.92
N ALA A 117 9.26 15.36 2.76
CA ALA A 117 9.94 14.24 2.10
C ALA A 117 9.71 14.22 0.56
N ASN A 118 9.08 15.26 0.01
CA ASN A 118 8.65 15.35 -1.39
C ASN A 118 7.73 14.17 -1.78
N ILE A 119 6.77 13.87 -0.90
CA ILE A 119 5.78 12.80 -1.04
C ILE A 119 4.41 13.45 -1.08
N ASN A 120 3.66 13.17 -2.13
CA ASN A 120 2.30 13.67 -2.26
C ASN A 120 1.36 12.85 -1.34
N ILE A 121 0.40 13.53 -0.71
CA ILE A 121 -0.63 12.93 0.13
C ILE A 121 -1.94 13.02 -0.65
N THR A 122 -2.53 11.89 -1.03
CA THR A 122 -3.76 11.89 -1.85
C THR A 122 -5.02 11.75 -1.01
N SER A 123 -4.90 11.25 0.22
CA SER A 123 -6.01 11.12 1.15
C SER A 123 -5.51 11.11 2.59
N VAL A 124 -6.27 11.73 3.48
CA VAL A 124 -6.06 11.68 4.92
C VAL A 124 -7.40 11.46 5.59
N GLU A 125 -7.46 10.47 6.47
CA GLU A 125 -8.53 10.27 7.43
C GLU A 125 -7.90 10.24 8.82
N MET A 126 -8.44 10.97 9.79
CA MET A 126 -7.96 10.93 11.16
C MET A 126 -9.14 10.89 12.12
N LYS A 127 -9.08 9.94 13.06
CA LYS A 127 -10.08 9.78 14.12
C LYS A 127 -9.37 9.92 15.45
N VAL A 128 -10.00 10.63 16.37
CA VAL A 128 -9.52 10.79 17.75
C VAL A 128 -10.56 10.17 18.67
N LYS A 129 -10.08 9.35 19.62
CA LYS A 129 -10.87 8.81 20.72
C LYS A 129 -10.11 9.07 22.01
N ASP A 130 -10.71 9.87 22.88
CA ASP A 130 -10.07 10.42 24.08
C ASP A 130 -8.80 11.20 23.73
N VAL A 131 -7.62 10.68 24.08
CA VAL A 131 -6.31 11.27 23.75
C VAL A 131 -5.56 10.48 22.68
N LEU A 132 -6.16 9.41 22.14
CA LEU A 132 -5.54 8.57 21.13
C LEU A 132 -6.09 8.92 19.74
N SER A 133 -5.19 9.14 18.80
CA SER A 133 -5.50 9.39 17.40
C SER A 133 -5.06 8.21 16.54
N THR A 134 -5.89 7.87 15.55
CA THR A 134 -5.56 6.94 14.47
C THR A 134 -5.74 7.68 13.15
N GLY A 135 -4.65 7.89 12.44
CA GLY A 135 -4.61 8.48 11.12
C GLY A 135 -4.36 7.44 10.03
N TYR A 136 -5.09 7.53 8.93
CA TYR A 136 -4.82 6.80 7.69
C TYR A 136 -4.45 7.80 6.60
N PHE A 137 -3.27 7.62 6.00
CA PHE A 137 -2.74 8.46 4.95
C PHE A 137 -2.54 7.62 3.69
N ILE A 138 -3.11 8.02 2.55
CA ILE A 138 -2.58 7.54 1.26
C ILE A 138 -1.49 8.50 0.83
N VAL A 139 -0.30 7.94 0.65
CA VAL A 139 0.87 8.64 0.14
C VAL A 139 1.35 8.05 -1.17
N GLN A 140 1.99 8.89 -1.98
CA GLN A 140 2.53 8.53 -3.29
C GLN A 140 4.06 8.42 -3.23
N VAL A 141 4.58 7.20 -3.42
CA VAL A 141 6.00 6.88 -3.34
C VAL A 141 6.49 6.16 -4.60
N ASN A 142 7.77 6.29 -4.91
CA ASN A 142 8.39 5.59 -6.05
C ASN A 142 8.87 4.19 -5.67
N ASN A 143 9.21 3.94 -4.41
CA ASN A 143 9.76 2.67 -3.93
C ASN A 143 9.73 2.56 -2.40
N LEU A 144 10.01 1.35 -1.91
CA LEU A 144 10.12 1.00 -0.50
C LEU A 144 11.13 1.88 0.23
N LYS A 145 12.29 2.19 -0.36
CA LYS A 145 13.31 3.04 0.27
C LYS A 145 12.80 4.47 0.57
N GLN A 146 11.97 5.04 -0.30
CA GLN A 146 11.33 6.34 -0.04
C GLN A 146 10.26 6.22 1.03
N LEU A 147 9.47 5.14 1.00
CA LEU A 147 8.46 4.86 2.02
C LEU A 147 9.09 4.71 3.42
N ASP A 148 10.12 3.87 3.55
CA ASP A 148 10.80 3.64 4.82
C ASP A 148 11.39 4.94 5.39
N ARG A 149 11.88 5.82 4.51
CA ARG A 149 12.39 7.13 4.93
C ARG A 149 11.28 7.99 5.55
N VAL A 150 10.08 8.01 4.96
CA VAL A 150 8.98 8.81 5.52
C VAL A 150 8.41 8.16 6.77
N ILE A 151 8.26 6.84 6.82
CA ILE A 151 7.85 6.10 8.02
C ILE A 151 8.80 6.43 9.18
N ASN A 152 10.11 6.33 8.96
CA ASN A 152 11.12 6.65 9.97
C ASN A 152 11.16 8.12 10.40
N LYS A 153 10.68 9.05 9.56
CA LYS A 153 10.59 10.46 9.94
C LYS A 153 9.32 10.73 10.74
N VAL A 154 8.19 10.17 10.33
CA VAL A 154 6.90 10.32 11.04
C VAL A 154 6.98 9.66 12.42
N SER A 155 7.62 8.50 12.53
CA SER A 155 7.80 7.81 13.82
C SER A 155 8.67 8.57 14.84
N LYS A 156 9.38 9.62 14.41
CA LYS A 156 10.19 10.47 15.28
C LYS A 156 9.44 11.70 15.78
N ILE A 157 8.22 11.94 15.32
CA ILE A 157 7.39 13.04 15.80
C ILE A 157 6.99 12.75 17.26
N PRO A 158 7.26 13.66 18.21
CA PRO A 158 6.88 13.45 19.61
C PRO A 158 5.37 13.24 19.75
N GLY A 159 4.99 12.09 20.31
CA GLY A 159 3.61 11.65 20.47
C GLY A 159 3.15 10.63 19.43
N VAL A 160 3.95 10.30 18.41
CA VAL A 160 3.66 9.17 17.52
C VAL A 160 4.14 7.87 18.15
N ASP A 161 3.22 6.92 18.32
CA ASP A 161 3.47 5.62 18.93
C ASP A 161 3.83 4.56 17.89
N ALA A 162 3.12 4.56 16.74
CA ALA A 162 3.34 3.59 15.67
C ALA A 162 3.07 4.18 14.28
N VAL A 163 3.83 3.72 13.29
CA VAL A 163 3.61 4.01 11.88
C VAL A 163 3.75 2.70 11.10
N GLU A 164 2.67 2.27 10.46
CA GLU A 164 2.62 0.99 9.77
C GLU A 164 2.10 1.16 8.34
N ARG A 165 2.71 0.46 7.39
CA ARG A 165 2.13 0.27 6.06
C ARG A 165 1.00 -0.76 6.16
N THR A 166 -0.18 -0.43 5.66
CA THR A 166 -1.31 -1.37 5.64
C THR A 166 -1.61 -1.87 4.23
N GLY A 167 -1.99 -3.16 4.11
CA GLY A 167 -2.33 -3.81 2.84
C GLY A 167 -3.71 -3.46 2.29
N LYS A 168 -4.51 -2.71 3.05
CA LYS A 168 -5.82 -2.15 2.72
C LYS A 168 -6.03 -0.88 3.51
#